data_AF-S8FB47-F1
#
_entry.id   AF-S8FB47-F1
#
_cell.length_a   1.000
_cell.length_b   1.000
_cell.length_c   1.000
_cell.angle_alpha   90.00
_cell.angle_beta   90.00
_cell.angle_gamma   90.00
#
_symmetry.space_group_name_H-M   'P 1'
#
loop_
_entity.id
_entity.type
_entity.pdbx_description
1 polymer ?
#
loop_
_entity_poly.entity_id
_entity_poly.type
_entity_poly.pdbx_seq_one_letter_code
_entity_poly.pdbx_strand_id
1 'polypeptide(L)'
;MRSFLSFIFLLATLLASRVYALEITVGGTLGNVSATDFLNIANSSVVTTACTDTACFCDNTTIAAVASCEQCMFNALIAGNLQMTDPREGGQVALTAYGTACGLNATQAKTLTTLSLPADWDGPFGQGLSPVATAFVLILALLLGTSSIYVVCSM
;
A
#
# COMPACT_ATOMS: atom_id res chain seq x y z
N MET A 1 -4.73 -22.07 39.54
CA MET A 1 -3.80 -21.47 38.57
C MET A 1 -4.06 -21.82 37.10
N ARG A 2 -4.39 -23.07 36.72
CA ARG A 2 -4.62 -23.48 35.30
C ARG A 2 -5.62 -22.60 34.53
N SER A 3 -6.72 -22.19 35.16
CA SER A 3 -7.77 -21.40 34.48
C SER A 3 -7.37 -19.96 34.13
N PHE A 4 -6.42 -19.36 34.88
CA PHE A 4 -6.01 -17.96 34.68
C PHE A 4 -4.94 -17.85 33.57
N LEU A 5 -4.02 -18.82 33.52
CA LEU A 5 -3.03 -18.94 32.44
C LEU A 5 -3.70 -19.22 31.08
N SER A 6 -4.75 -20.06 31.06
CA SER A 6 -5.54 -20.26 29.84
C SER A 6 -6.20 -18.97 29.35
N PHE A 7 -6.66 -18.09 30.26
CA PHE A 7 -7.32 -16.84 29.90
C PHE A 7 -6.34 -15.80 29.32
N ILE A 8 -5.15 -15.64 29.92
CA ILE A 8 -4.11 -14.74 29.38
C ILE A 8 -3.57 -15.25 28.05
N PHE A 9 -3.38 -16.56 27.89
CA PHE A 9 -2.94 -17.13 26.62
C PHE A 9 -4.00 -16.95 25.51
N LEU A 10 -5.28 -17.10 25.83
CA LEU A 10 -6.38 -16.80 24.92
C LEU A 10 -6.46 -15.31 24.56
N LEU A 11 -6.24 -14.42 25.53
CA LEU A 11 -6.26 -12.98 25.31
C LEU A 11 -5.08 -12.51 24.44
N ALA A 12 -3.87 -13.03 24.70
CA ALA A 12 -2.68 -12.72 23.93
C ALA A 12 -2.76 -13.26 22.49
N THR A 13 -3.31 -14.46 22.30
CA THR A 13 -3.55 -15.03 20.95
C THR A 13 -4.70 -14.33 20.21
N LEU A 14 -5.73 -13.86 20.90
CA LEU A 14 -6.78 -12.99 20.33
C LEU A 14 -6.27 -11.60 19.93
N LEU A 15 -5.32 -11.02 20.67
CA LEU A 15 -4.68 -9.76 20.28
C LEU A 15 -3.68 -9.96 19.14
N ALA A 16 -2.88 -11.02 19.17
CA ALA A 16 -1.91 -11.32 18.12
C ALA A 16 -2.57 -11.72 16.79
N SER A 17 -3.74 -12.37 16.82
CA SER A 17 -4.51 -12.70 15.61
C SER A 17 -5.10 -11.48 14.90
N ARG A 18 -5.23 -10.33 15.58
CA ARG A 18 -5.58 -9.05 14.94
C ARG A 18 -4.47 -8.53 14.03
N VAL A 19 -3.21 -8.90 14.32
CA VAL A 19 -2.03 -8.47 13.55
C VAL A 19 -1.79 -9.40 12.34
N TYR A 20 -2.07 -10.70 12.48
CA TYR A 20 -1.87 -11.70 11.42
C TYR A 20 -3.03 -11.81 10.41
N ALA A 21 -4.24 -11.35 10.75
CA ALA A 21 -5.40 -11.41 9.86
C ALA A 21 -5.48 -10.24 8.85
N LEU A 22 -4.37 -9.52 8.66
CA LEU A 22 -4.36 -8.24 7.96
C LEU A 22 -3.35 -8.26 6.80
N GLU A 23 -3.55 -9.22 5.91
CA GLU A 23 -3.03 -9.16 4.56
C GLU A 23 -3.83 -8.08 3.82
N ILE A 24 -3.40 -6.83 3.90
CA ILE A 24 -3.89 -5.81 2.99
C ILE A 24 -3.24 -6.09 1.64
N THR A 25 -3.96 -6.80 0.78
CA THR A 25 -3.72 -6.75 -0.66
C THR A 25 -3.98 -5.30 -1.08
N VAL A 26 -2.91 -4.50 -1.16
CA VAL A 26 -3.00 -3.15 -1.72
C VAL A 26 -3.30 -3.33 -3.20
N GLY A 27 -4.55 -3.08 -3.56
CA GLY A 27 -5.13 -3.46 -4.85
C GLY A 27 -5.77 -4.84 -4.77
N GLY A 28 -7.05 -4.91 -4.36
CA GLY A 28 -7.82 -6.16 -4.27
C GLY A 28 -7.89 -6.92 -5.60
N THR A 29 -8.91 -7.77 -5.81
CA THR A 29 -9.14 -8.45 -7.11
C THR A 29 -9.60 -7.47 -8.19
N LEU A 30 -8.81 -6.42 -8.42
CA LEU A 30 -8.96 -5.51 -9.52
C LEU A 30 -8.43 -6.29 -10.72
N GLY A 31 -9.33 -6.63 -11.63
CA GLY A 31 -9.04 -7.48 -12.77
C GLY A 31 -7.75 -7.07 -13.51
N ASN A 32 -7.14 -8.04 -14.19
CA ASN A 32 -5.91 -7.83 -14.94
C ASN A 32 -6.13 -6.75 -16.03
N VAL A 33 -5.64 -5.53 -15.80
CA VAL A 33 -5.65 -4.48 -16.82
C VAL A 33 -4.55 -4.80 -17.83
N SER A 34 -4.93 -5.19 -19.05
CA SER A 34 -3.95 -5.46 -20.09
C SER A 34 -3.32 -4.15 -20.58
N ALA A 35 -2.05 -4.23 -21.01
CA ALA A 35 -1.34 -3.12 -21.66
C ALA A 35 -2.13 -2.48 -22.81
N THR A 36 -2.86 -3.30 -23.56
CA THR A 36 -3.73 -2.87 -24.66
C THR A 36 -4.96 -2.12 -24.20
N ASP A 37 -5.54 -2.48 -23.05
CA ASP A 37 -6.68 -1.74 -22.51
C ASP A 37 -6.24 -0.35 -22.07
N PHE A 38 -5.06 -0.23 -21.44
CA PHE A 38 -4.53 1.06 -20.98
C PHE A 38 -4.32 2.06 -22.11
N LEU A 39 -3.93 1.58 -23.30
CA LEU A 39 -3.78 2.39 -24.51
C LEU A 39 -5.10 2.66 -25.23
N ASN A 40 -6.16 1.90 -24.93
CA ASN A 40 -7.46 2.00 -25.60
C ASN A 40 -8.39 2.99 -24.87
N ILE A 41 -7.93 4.22 -24.65
CA ILE A 41 -8.76 5.30 -24.11
C ILE A 41 -9.40 6.04 -25.29
N ALA A 42 -10.54 5.53 -25.74
CA ALA A 42 -11.30 6.05 -26.88
C ALA A 42 -11.82 7.50 -26.71
N ASN A 43 -11.64 8.14 -25.55
CA ASN A 43 -12.20 9.47 -25.24
C ASN A 43 -11.34 10.28 -24.26
N SER A 44 -10.03 10.32 -24.50
CA SER A 44 -9.17 11.27 -23.81
C SER A 44 -8.88 12.44 -24.75
N SER A 45 -9.48 13.60 -24.47
CA SER A 45 -9.11 14.88 -25.08
C SER A 45 -7.63 15.25 -24.84
N VAL A 46 -6.93 14.51 -23.98
CA VAL A 46 -5.48 14.61 -23.74
C VAL A 46 -4.68 13.79 -24.76
N VAL A 47 -5.21 12.66 -25.23
CA VAL A 47 -4.54 11.73 -26.17
C VAL A 47 -4.51 12.28 -27.60
N THR A 48 -5.48 13.11 -28.00
CA THR A 48 -5.61 13.50 -29.42
C THR A 48 -4.77 14.71 -29.85
N THR A 49 -4.22 15.49 -28.91
CA THR A 49 -3.47 16.72 -29.27
C THR A 49 -1.95 16.58 -29.11
N ALA A 50 -1.46 15.65 -28.28
CA ALA A 50 -0.03 15.55 -27.96
C ALA A 50 0.69 14.41 -28.69
N CYS A 51 0.04 13.25 -28.91
CA CYS A 51 0.68 12.07 -29.50
C CYS A 51 -0.33 11.22 -30.28
N THR A 52 -0.01 10.87 -31.52
CA THR A 52 -0.87 10.02 -32.38
C THR A 52 -0.31 8.61 -32.61
N ASP A 53 0.92 8.33 -32.15
CA ASP A 53 1.59 7.06 -32.33
C ASP A 53 2.17 6.50 -31.03
N THR A 54 2.40 5.19 -31.00
CA THR A 54 2.97 4.48 -29.83
C THR A 54 4.35 5.02 -29.47
N ALA A 55 5.14 5.48 -30.44
CA ALA A 55 6.46 6.03 -30.20
C ALA A 55 6.42 7.32 -29.37
N CYS A 56 5.47 8.22 -29.64
CA CYS A 56 5.27 9.44 -28.86
C CYS A 56 4.72 9.15 -27.46
N PHE A 57 3.84 8.16 -27.31
CA PHE A 57 3.39 7.70 -25.99
C PHE A 57 4.53 7.13 -25.15
N CYS A 58 5.44 6.40 -25.78
CA CYS A 58 6.55 5.73 -25.12
C CYS A 58 7.82 6.58 -25.02
N ASP A 59 7.74 7.87 -25.33
CA ASP A 59 8.83 8.79 -25.03
C ASP A 59 8.99 8.98 -23.51
N ASN A 60 10.24 9.08 -23.06
CA ASN A 60 10.54 9.21 -21.63
C ASN A 60 9.88 10.44 -21.00
N THR A 61 9.70 11.53 -21.75
CA THR A 61 9.03 12.74 -21.25
C THR A 61 7.54 12.50 -21.02
N THR A 62 6.88 11.79 -21.94
CA THR A 62 5.48 11.39 -21.81
C THR A 62 5.29 10.41 -20.66
N ILE A 63 6.16 9.40 -20.55
CA ILE A 63 6.11 8.43 -19.43
C ILE A 63 6.25 9.15 -18.09
N ALA A 64 7.20 10.08 -17.96
CA ALA A 64 7.38 10.85 -16.73
C ALA A 64 6.16 11.75 -16.42
N ALA A 65 5.55 12.35 -17.44
CA ALA A 65 4.33 13.14 -17.26
C ALA A 65 3.16 12.28 -16.77
N VAL A 66 2.97 11.09 -17.35
CA VAL A 66 1.96 10.12 -16.91
C VAL A 66 2.23 9.68 -15.47
N ALA A 67 3.46 9.29 -15.16
CA ALA A 67 3.84 8.90 -13.79
C ALA A 67 3.61 10.02 -12.77
N SER A 68 3.84 11.29 -13.15
CA SER A 68 3.54 12.43 -12.28
C SER A 68 2.03 12.65 -12.05
N CYS A 69 1.20 12.37 -13.07
CA CYS A 69 -0.24 12.43 -12.96
C CYS A 69 -0.76 11.33 -12.02
N GLU A 70 -0.27 10.10 -12.20
CA GLU A 70 -0.57 8.96 -11.33
C GLU A 70 -0.15 9.24 -9.89
N GLN A 71 1.03 9.84 -9.68
CA GLN A 71 1.51 10.25 -8.36
C GLN A 71 0.58 11.28 -7.71
N CYS A 72 0.03 12.22 -8.48
CA CYS A 72 -0.96 13.19 -7.98
C CYS A 72 -2.25 12.51 -7.52
N MET A 73 -2.78 11.58 -8.31
CA MET A 73 -3.97 10.82 -7.95
C MET A 73 -3.74 9.93 -6.73
N PHE A 74 -2.61 9.22 -6.68
CA PHE A 74 -2.24 8.40 -5.54
C PHE A 74 -2.12 9.21 -4.24
N ASN A 75 -1.50 10.40 -4.31
CA ASN A 75 -1.41 11.30 -3.17
C ASN A 75 -2.80 11.78 -2.71
N ALA A 76 -3.72 12.05 -3.64
CA ALA A 76 -5.09 12.45 -3.32
C ALA A 76 -5.89 11.30 -2.66
N LEU A 77 -5.74 10.07 -3.16
CA LEU A 77 -6.35 8.87 -2.57
C LEU A 77 -5.85 8.65 -1.13
N ILE A 78 -4.53 8.78 -0.92
CA ILE A 78 -3.92 8.72 0.40
C ILE A 78 -4.46 9.82 1.32
N ALA A 79 -4.46 11.07 0.86
CA ALA A 79 -4.90 12.21 1.67
C ALA A 79 -6.38 12.11 2.05
N GLY A 80 -7.21 11.53 1.17
CA GLY A 80 -8.63 11.29 1.42
C GLY A 80 -8.95 9.98 2.17
N ASN A 81 -7.94 9.13 2.43
CA ASN A 81 -8.13 7.76 2.91
C ASN A 81 -9.20 6.99 2.10
N LEU A 82 -9.17 7.16 0.78
CA LEU A 82 -10.14 6.58 -0.15
C LEU A 82 -9.59 5.27 -0.73
N GLN A 83 -10.47 4.29 -0.92
CA GLN A 83 -10.12 3.10 -1.67
C GLN A 83 -10.05 3.41 -3.17
N MET A 84 -9.02 2.88 -3.82
CA MET A 84 -8.86 2.93 -5.27
C MET A 84 -10.01 2.13 -5.91
N THR A 85 -10.95 2.82 -6.55
CA THR A 85 -12.15 2.21 -7.15
C THR A 85 -11.87 1.64 -8.54
N ASP A 86 -10.90 2.22 -9.26
CA ASP A 86 -10.42 1.74 -10.56
C ASP A 86 -8.90 1.46 -10.50
N PRO A 87 -8.41 0.24 -10.85
CA PRO A 87 -6.98 -0.07 -10.90
C PRO A 87 -6.16 0.77 -11.87
N ARG A 88 -6.81 1.49 -12.78
CA ARG A 88 -6.18 2.38 -13.75
C ARG A 88 -5.78 3.72 -13.15
N GLU A 89 -6.31 4.08 -12.00
CA GLU A 89 -6.20 5.41 -11.42
C GLU A 89 -5.36 5.41 -10.14
N GLY A 90 -4.16 6.00 -10.18
CA GLY A 90 -3.26 6.11 -9.03
C GLY A 90 -2.60 4.79 -8.64
N GLY A 91 -2.47 3.86 -9.58
CA GLY A 91 -2.06 2.47 -9.33
C GLY A 91 -0.68 2.11 -9.90
N GLN A 92 0.13 1.41 -9.11
CA GLN A 92 1.40 0.84 -9.59
C GLN A 92 1.19 -0.20 -10.70
N VAL A 93 0.03 -0.88 -10.70
CA VAL A 93 -0.35 -1.87 -11.71
C VAL A 93 -0.53 -1.21 -13.08
N ALA A 94 -1.22 -0.07 -13.14
CA ALA A 94 -1.39 0.74 -14.35
C ALA A 94 -0.05 1.14 -14.97
N LEU A 95 0.84 1.69 -14.14
CA LEU A 95 2.19 2.10 -14.55
C LEU A 95 3.07 0.92 -15.02
N THR A 96 2.91 -0.25 -14.40
CA THR A 96 3.62 -1.47 -14.82
C THR A 96 3.11 -1.98 -16.18
N ALA A 97 1.80 -1.95 -16.40
CA ALA A 97 1.19 -2.28 -17.68
C ALA A 97 1.63 -1.29 -18.78
N TYR A 98 1.70 0.01 -18.45
CA TYR A 98 2.20 1.05 -19.35
C TYR A 98 3.68 0.84 -19.74
N GLY A 99 4.54 0.57 -18.76
CA GLY A 99 5.94 0.26 -19.02
C GLY A 99 6.14 -0.99 -19.88
N THR A 100 5.28 -2.00 -19.69
CA THR A 100 5.26 -3.21 -20.53
C THR A 100 4.80 -2.89 -21.96
N ALA A 101 3.77 -2.05 -22.12
CA ALA A 101 3.27 -1.61 -23.42
C ALA A 101 4.35 -0.86 -24.22
N CYS A 102 5.19 -0.10 -23.52
CA CYS A 102 6.29 0.66 -24.10
C CYS A 102 7.61 -0.11 -24.25
N GLY A 103 7.64 -1.39 -23.88
CA GLY A 103 8.85 -2.22 -23.98
C GLY A 103 10.01 -1.73 -23.10
N LEU A 104 9.71 -1.09 -21.97
CA LEU A 104 10.74 -0.59 -21.05
C LEU A 104 11.53 -1.76 -20.45
N ASN A 105 12.85 -1.62 -20.36
CA ASN A 105 13.68 -2.55 -19.61
C ASN A 105 13.36 -2.46 -18.10
N ALA A 106 13.62 -3.53 -17.35
CA ALA A 106 13.33 -3.59 -15.90
C ALA A 106 13.89 -2.39 -15.10
N THR A 107 15.09 -1.90 -15.46
CA THR A 107 15.71 -0.73 -14.84
C THR A 107 14.98 0.56 -15.18
N GLN A 108 14.53 0.72 -16.43
CA GLN A 108 13.77 1.90 -16.86
C GLN A 108 12.39 1.92 -16.22
N ALA A 109 11.69 0.78 -16.19
CA ALA A 109 10.41 0.65 -15.49
C ALA A 109 10.54 1.03 -14.00
N LYS A 110 11.60 0.59 -13.33
CA LYS A 110 11.83 0.95 -11.93
C LYS A 110 12.04 2.45 -11.70
N THR A 111 12.50 3.19 -12.70
CA THR A 111 12.84 4.63 -12.54
C THR A 111 11.72 5.54 -13.05
N LEU A 112 11.01 5.12 -14.10
CA LEU A 112 10.03 5.93 -14.81
C LEU A 112 8.59 5.60 -14.40
N THR A 113 8.34 4.43 -13.82
CA THR A 113 6.98 3.95 -13.55
C THR A 113 6.78 3.51 -12.10
N THR A 114 7.54 4.07 -11.15
CA THR A 114 7.39 3.80 -9.72
C THR A 114 6.70 4.96 -9.00
N LEU A 115 5.62 4.64 -8.30
CA LEU A 115 5.02 5.57 -7.34
C LEU A 115 5.80 5.58 -6.04
N SER A 116 5.96 6.77 -5.49
CA SER A 116 6.51 6.99 -4.16
C SER A 116 5.38 7.24 -3.16
N LEU A 117 5.59 6.83 -1.91
CA LEU A 117 4.66 7.18 -0.85
C LEU A 117 4.98 8.60 -0.36
N PRO A 118 3.96 9.42 -0.06
CA PRO A 118 4.16 10.71 0.57
C PRO A 118 4.98 10.58 1.85
N ALA A 119 5.87 11.52 2.13
CA ALA A 119 6.67 11.53 3.35
C ALA A 119 5.81 11.57 4.63
N ASP A 120 4.60 12.11 4.52
CA ASP A 120 3.64 12.25 5.62
C ASP A 120 2.68 11.06 5.75
N TRP A 121 2.85 9.99 4.96
CA TRP A 121 1.97 8.82 5.03
C TRP A 121 2.38 7.87 6.14
N ASP A 122 1.54 7.74 7.17
CA ASP A 122 1.76 6.87 8.34
C ASP A 122 1.20 5.44 8.18
N GLY A 123 1.14 4.96 6.93
CA GLY A 123 0.66 3.61 6.63
C GLY A 123 -0.87 3.47 6.52
N PRO A 124 -1.36 2.29 6.08
CA PRO A 124 -2.79 2.00 5.94
C PRO A 124 -3.49 1.87 7.31
N PHE A 125 -2.69 1.70 8.36
CA PHE A 125 -3.06 1.92 9.73
C PHE A 125 -2.18 3.06 10.18
N GLY A 126 -2.69 4.29 10.11
CA GLY A 126 -2.09 5.37 10.89
C GLY A 126 -1.90 4.82 12.29
N GLN A 127 -0.68 4.86 12.82
CA GLN A 127 -0.45 4.46 14.20
C GLN A 127 -1.16 5.50 15.06
N GLY A 128 -2.47 5.31 15.27
CA GLY A 128 -3.31 6.21 16.05
C GLY A 128 -2.89 6.27 17.52
N LEU A 129 -1.89 5.48 17.90
CA LEU A 129 -1.17 5.61 19.15
C LEU A 129 0.00 6.57 18.94
N SER A 130 -0.09 7.73 19.59
CA SER A 130 1.08 8.61 19.74
C SER A 130 2.25 7.80 20.33
N PRO A 131 3.52 8.21 20.09
CA PRO A 131 4.69 7.53 20.66
C PRO A 131 4.59 7.29 22.17
N VAL A 132 3.95 8.22 22.88
CA VAL A 132 3.68 8.14 24.32
C VAL A 132 2.68 7.03 24.65
N ALA A 133 1.59 6.93 23.90
CA ALA A 133 0.59 5.89 24.11
C ALA A 133 1.16 4.50 23.80
N THR A 134 1.98 4.38 22.76
CA THR A 134 2.70 3.13 22.44
C THR A 134 3.67 2.72 23.55
N ALA A 135 4.45 3.67 24.08
CA ALA A 135 5.36 3.40 25.20
C ALA A 135 4.60 2.94 26.46
N PHE A 136 3.46 3.56 26.76
CA PHE A 136 2.64 3.19 27.91
C PHE A 136 2.08 1.77 27.79
N VAL A 137 1.58 1.39 26.62
CA VAL A 137 1.09 0.02 26.36
C VAL A 137 2.22 -1.01 26.48
N LEU A 138 3.42 -0.71 25.96
CA LEU A 138 4.59 -1.57 26.09
C LEU A 138 4.99 -1.80 27.55
N ILE A 139 5.00 -0.74 28.37
CA ILE A 139 5.34 -0.84 29.80
C ILE A 139 4.33 -1.73 30.53
N LEU A 140 3.03 -1.52 30.30
CA LEU A 140 2.00 -2.36 30.93
C LEU A 140 2.12 -3.82 30.49
N ALA A 141 2.34 -4.08 29.21
CA ALA A 141 2.53 -5.44 28.70
C ALA A 141 3.77 -6.11 29.32
N LEU A 142 4.88 -5.37 29.48
CA LEU A 142 6.09 -5.87 30.12
C LEU A 142 5.85 -6.21 31.60
N LEU A 143 5.16 -5.34 32.35
CA LEU A 143 4.84 -5.57 33.76
C LEU A 143 3.91 -6.76 33.95
N LEU A 144 2.87 -6.89 33.13
CA LEU A 144 1.97 -8.03 33.18
C LEU A 144 2.66 -9.33 32.74
N GLY A 145 3.51 -9.29 31.71
CA GLY A 145 4.26 -10.45 31.23
C GLY A 145 5.31 -10.94 32.24
N THR A 146 6.09 -10.01 32.80
CA THR A 146 7.11 -10.35 33.81
C THR A 146 6.50 -10.86 35.11
N SER A 147 5.40 -10.26 35.59
CA SER A 147 4.70 -10.74 36.79
C SER A 147 4.09 -12.13 36.59
N SER A 148 3.54 -12.42 35.41
CA SER A 148 3.02 -13.76 35.11
C SER A 148 4.12 -14.81 34.96
N ILE A 149 5.29 -14.46 34.40
CA ILE A 149 6.47 -15.35 34.39
C ILE A 149 6.98 -15.60 35.81
N TYR A 150 7.11 -14.56 36.63
CA TYR A 150 7.58 -14.68 38.01
C TYR A 150 6.69 -15.61 38.82
N VAL A 151 5.36 -15.48 38.71
CA VAL A 151 4.41 -16.37 39.36
C VAL A 151 4.66 -17.83 38.94
N VAL A 152 4.84 -18.11 37.64
CA VAL A 152 5.10 -19.47 37.15
C VAL A 152 6.45 -20.03 37.63
N CYS A 153 7.50 -19.23 37.67
CA CYS A 153 8.83 -19.69 38.11
C CYS A 153 8.95 -19.82 39.65
N SER A 154 8.06 -19.18 40.40
CA SER A 154 8.03 -19.24 41.87
C SER A 154 7.12 -20.33 42.43
N MET A 155 6.38 -21.04 41.56
CA MET A 155 5.67 -22.29 41.90
C MET A 155 6.57 -23.51 41.69
#